data_AF-A0A382SSH1-F1
#
_entry.id   AF-A0A382SSH1-F1
#
_cell.length_a   1.000
_cell.length_b   1.000
_cell.length_c   1.000
_cell.angle_alpha   90.00
_cell.angle_beta   90.00
_cell.angle_gamma   90.00
#
_symmetry.space_group_name_H-M   'P 1'
#
loop_
_entity.id
_entity.type
_entity.pdbx_description
1 polymer ?
#
loop_
_entity_poly.entity_id
_entity_poly.type
_entity_poly.pdbx_seq_one_letter_code
_entity_poly.pdbx_strand_id
1 'polypeptide(L)'
;MVILRFGKMAGEVRGPGIRLVIPFVDKAIKVDIRERVDRVPTQKYITADNVVVDMDFVIYYKVEEDQVERAVLEIENFRMATINLSYATLRAVIGSTVLS
;
A
#
# COMPACT_ATOMS: atom_id res chain seq x y z
N MET A 1 8.27 10.30 8.66
CA MET A 1 7.62 11.59 8.34
C MET A 1 8.37 12.22 7.17
N VAL A 2 7.64 12.71 6.17
CA VAL A 2 8.18 13.39 4.99
C VAL A 2 7.87 14.89 5.12
N ILE A 3 8.82 15.77 4.78
CA ILE A 3 8.59 17.22 4.71
C ILE A 3 8.71 17.66 3.26
N LEU A 4 7.66 18.31 2.77
CA LEU A 4 7.63 18.95 1.46
C LEU A 4 7.80 20.45 1.64
N ARG A 5 8.85 21.03 1.06
CA ARG A 5 9.11 22.48 1.01
C ARG A 5 8.85 22.97 -0.42
N PHE A 6 7.86 23.84 -0.61
CA PHE A 6 7.44 24.30 -1.94
C PHE A 6 7.17 23.16 -2.95
N GLY A 7 6.64 22.02 -2.48
CA GLY A 7 6.35 20.85 -3.31
C GLY A 7 7.56 19.97 -3.67
N LYS A 8 8.77 20.33 -3.24
CA LYS A 8 9.97 19.47 -3.34
C LYS A 8 10.28 18.85 -1.98
N MET A 9 10.86 17.66 -1.99
CA MET A 9 11.27 17.00 -0.76
C MET A 9 12.42 17.77 -0.10
N ALA A 10 12.23 18.20 1.14
CA ALA A 10 13.26 18.88 1.92
C ALA A 10 14.03 17.87 2.77
N GLY A 11 15.00 17.20 2.16
CA GLY A 11 15.92 16.24 2.79
C GLY A 11 15.43 14.79 2.79
N GLU A 12 16.31 13.87 3.22
CA GLU A 12 16.03 12.42 3.33
C GLU A 12 14.96 12.11 4.39
N VAL A 13 14.23 11.01 4.19
CA VAL A 13 13.42 10.34 5.22
C VAL A 13 14.33 9.84 6.35
N ARG A 14 14.61 10.74 7.27
CA ARG A 14 15.31 10.42 8.51
C ARG A 14 14.33 10.10 9.62
N GLY A 15 14.75 9.16 10.47
CA GLY A 15 14.06 8.71 11.68
C GLY A 15 13.75 9.84 12.67
N PRO A 16 13.18 9.50 13.85
CA PRO A 16 12.71 10.48 14.82
C PRO A 16 13.82 11.47 15.22
N GLY A 17 13.57 12.76 15.00
CA GLY A 17 14.51 13.86 15.26
C GLY A 17 13.83 15.22 15.17
N ILE A 18 14.44 16.25 15.76
CA ILE A 18 13.94 17.63 15.74
C ILE A 18 14.04 18.15 14.30
N ARG A 19 12.90 18.53 13.72
CA ARG A 19 12.84 19.10 12.37
C ARG A 19 12.23 20.50 12.40
N LEU A 20 12.93 21.43 11.75
CA LEU A 20 12.49 22.81 11.58
C LEU A 20 11.39 22.85 10.51
N VAL A 21 10.13 22.90 10.95
CA VAL A 21 8.98 23.07 10.05
C VAL A 21 8.63 24.55 10.02
N ILE A 22 8.85 25.19 8.88
CA ILE A 22 8.48 26.60 8.68
C ILE A 22 6.98 26.64 8.34
N PRO A 23 6.13 27.24 9.19
CA PRO A 23 4.72 27.39 8.87
C PRO A 23 4.58 28.19 7.55
N PHE A 24 3.58 27.85 6.73
CA PHE A 24 3.30 28.37 5.37
C PHE A 24 4.12 27.80 4.21
N VAL A 25 5.35 27.32 4.44
CA VAL A 25 6.25 26.85 3.37
C VAL A 25 6.41 25.33 3.38
N ASP A 26 6.39 24.73 4.58
CA ASP A 26 6.63 23.31 4.78
C ASP A 26 5.32 22.55 5.07
N LYS A 27 5.08 21.48 4.32
CA LYS A 27 3.98 20.52 4.55
C LYS A 27 4.57 19.23 5.14
N ALA A 28 4.24 18.95 6.39
CA ALA A 28 4.66 17.71 7.06
C ALA A 28 3.61 16.61 6.83
N ILE A 29 4.02 15.53 6.16
CA ILE A 29 3.18 14.34 5.93
C ILE A 29 3.71 13.21 6.82
N LYS A 30 2.88 12.78 7.77
CA LYS A 30 3.17 11.62 8.62
C LYS A 30 2.69 10.37 7.90
N VAL A 31 3.61 9.45 7.65
CA VAL A 31 3.32 8.12 7.12
C VAL A 31 3.46 7.13 8.26
N ASP A 32 2.50 6.22 8.34
CA ASP A 32 2.52 5.11 9.29
C ASP A 32 3.22 3.91 8.64
N ILE A 33 4.32 3.47 9.25
CA ILE A 33 5.15 2.35 8.79
C ILE A 33 4.74 1.00 9.42
N ARG A 34 3.74 1.02 10.31
CA ARG A 34 3.28 -0.21 10.97
C ARG A 34 2.57 -1.11 9.97
N GLU A 35 2.67 -2.41 10.21
CA GLU A 35 1.89 -3.41 9.49
C GLU A 35 0.39 -3.14 9.67
N ARG A 36 -0.31 -3.17 8.53
CA ARG A 36 -1.76 -3.04 8.47
C ARG A 36 -2.34 -4.27 7.83
N VAL A 37 -3.56 -4.56 8.26
CA VAL A 37 -4.30 -5.73 7.83
C VAL A 37 -5.59 -5.24 7.21
N ASP A 38 -5.81 -5.60 5.94
CA ASP A 38 -7.06 -5.36 5.25
C ASP A 38 -7.71 -6.69 4.86
N ARG A 39 -9.00 -6.83 5.20
CA ARG A 39 -9.78 -8.02 4.87
C ARG A 39 -10.45 -7.82 3.52
N VAL A 40 -10.33 -8.83 2.67
CA VAL A 40 -11.07 -8.92 1.42
C VAL A 40 -12.41 -9.60 1.72
N PRO A 41 -13.55 -9.06 1.28
CA PRO A 41 -14.84 -9.72 1.44
C PRO A 41 -14.88 -11.02 0.64
N THR A 42 -15.59 -12.02 1.17
CA THR A 42 -15.82 -13.33 0.53
C THR A 42 -16.33 -13.14 -0.89
N GLN A 43 -15.63 -13.74 -1.85
CA GLN A 43 -15.98 -13.66 -3.26
C GLN A 43 -15.95 -15.04 -3.91
N LYS A 44 -16.86 -15.22 -4.88
CA LYS A 44 -16.90 -16.40 -5.74
C LYS A 44 -15.88 -16.27 -6.85
N TYR A 45 -14.95 -17.21 -6.91
CA TYR A 45 -13.98 -17.32 -7.98
C TYR A 45 -14.18 -18.61 -8.77
N ILE A 46 -13.79 -18.56 -10.05
CA ILE A 46 -13.82 -19.72 -10.95
C ILE A 46 -12.37 -20.08 -11.25
N THR A 47 -12.02 -21.33 -11.01
CA THR A 47 -10.68 -21.89 -11.25
C THR A 47 -10.54 -22.41 -12.68
N ALA A 48 -9.33 -22.79 -13.09
CA ALA A 48 -9.03 -23.23 -14.46
C ALA A 48 -9.81 -24.49 -14.88
N ASP A 49 -10.17 -25.32 -13.91
CA ASP A 49 -10.98 -26.55 -14.06
C ASP A 49 -12.50 -26.30 -13.90
N ASN A 50 -12.94 -25.04 -13.98
CA ASN A 50 -14.35 -24.65 -13.94
C ASN A 50 -15.07 -25.01 -12.62
N VAL A 51 -14.31 -25.08 -11.51
CA VAL A 51 -14.86 -25.23 -10.16
C VAL A 51 -15.13 -23.84 -9.59
N VAL A 52 -16.28 -23.68 -8.93
CA VAL A 52 -16.63 -22.45 -8.22
C VAL A 52 -16.20 -22.59 -6.77
N VAL A 53 -15.36 -21.67 -6.29
CA VAL A 53 -14.87 -21.66 -4.91
C VAL A 53 -15.19 -20.32 -4.26
N ASP A 54 -15.76 -20.38 -3.06
CA ASP A 54 -15.92 -19.24 -2.16
C ASP A 54 -14.63 -19.08 -1.33
N MET A 55 -13.96 -17.93 -1.42
CA MET A 55 -12.70 -17.69 -0.69
C MET A 55 -12.68 -16.34 0.02
N ASP A 56 -12.03 -16.36 1.19
CA ASP A 56 -11.73 -15.21 2.04
C ASP A 56 -10.22 -14.98 2.08
N PHE A 57 -9.80 -13.71 1.94
CA PHE A 57 -8.38 -13.34 1.96
C PHE A 57 -8.09 -12.22 2.95
N VAL A 58 -6.86 -12.23 3.46
CA VAL A 58 -6.33 -11.18 4.34
C VAL A 58 -5.03 -10.65 3.75
N ILE A 59 -4.98 -9.36 3.51
CA ILE A 59 -3.81 -8.68 2.94
C ILE A 59 -3.03 -8.04 4.09
N TYR A 60 -1.80 -8.49 4.26
CA TYR A 60 -0.82 -7.87 5.16
C TYR A 60 0.10 -7.00 4.34
N TYR A 61 0.20 -5.73 4.70
CA TYR A 61 1.10 -4.80 4.02
C TYR A 61 1.69 -3.80 5.02
N LYS A 62 2.91 -3.36 4.75
CA LYS A 62 3.59 -2.27 5.47
C LYS A 62 4.38 -1.43 4.48
N VAL A 63 4.60 -0.17 4.85
CA VAL A 63 5.51 0.70 4.11
C VAL A 63 6.88 0.54 4.74
N GLU A 64 7.84 0.03 3.97
CA GLU A 64 9.24 -0.03 4.40
C GLU A 64 9.80 1.39 4.58
N GLU A 65 10.63 1.60 5.60
CA GLU A 65 11.11 2.94 6.00
C GLU A 65 11.88 3.66 4.87
N ASP A 66 12.62 2.90 4.06
CA ASP A 66 13.40 3.37 2.91
C ASP A 66 12.51 3.77 1.71
N GLN A 67 11.30 3.21 1.61
CA GLN A 67 10.36 3.47 0.51
C GLN A 67 9.28 4.50 0.86
N VAL A 68 9.31 5.08 2.07
CA VAL A 68 8.32 6.09 2.51
C VAL A 68 8.28 7.31 1.59
N GLU A 69 9.43 7.71 1.03
CA GLU A 69 9.53 8.82 0.07
C GLU A 69 8.67 8.56 -1.16
N ARG A 70 8.85 7.38 -1.75
CA ARG A 70 8.14 6.94 -2.95
C ARG A 70 6.67 6.73 -2.66
N ALA A 71 6.33 6.17 -1.49
CA ALA A 71 4.94 5.97 -1.08
C ALA A 71 4.14 7.28 -0.95
N VAL A 72 4.79 8.41 -0.67
CA VAL A 72 4.13 9.74 -0.56
C VAL A 72 4.17 10.51 -1.88
N LEU A 73 5.24 10.39 -2.65
CA LEU A 73 5.44 11.16 -3.88
C LEU A 73 4.82 10.49 -5.12
N GLU A 74 4.89 9.17 -5.23
CA GLU A 74 4.51 8.45 -6.45
C GLU A 74 3.02 8.10 -6.48
N ILE A 75 2.38 7.92 -5.32
CA ILE A 75 1.00 7.42 -5.24
C ILE A 75 0.19 8.26 -4.27
N GLU A 76 -0.88 8.88 -4.76
CA GLU A 76 -1.81 9.69 -3.95
C GLU A 76 -2.48 8.88 -2.83
N ASN A 77 -2.90 7.64 -3.15
CA ASN A 77 -3.47 6.70 -2.19
C ASN A 77 -2.86 5.30 -2.33
N PHE A 78 -1.71 5.09 -1.68
CA PHE A 78 -1.00 3.82 -1.70
C PHE A 78 -1.87 2.65 -1.23
N ARG A 79 -2.74 2.85 -0.22
CA ARG A 79 -3.63 1.79 0.28
C ARG A 79 -4.56 1.27 -0.80
N MET A 80 -5.24 2.16 -1.52
CA MET A 80 -6.14 1.77 -2.61
C MET A 80 -5.39 1.09 -3.75
N ALA A 81 -4.20 1.61 -4.11
CA ALA A 81 -3.37 1.02 -5.16
C ALA A 81 -2.92 -0.40 -4.81
N THR A 82 -2.44 -0.62 -3.57
CA THR A 82 -2.04 -1.94 -3.08
C THR A 82 -3.21 -2.92 -3.10
N ILE A 83 -4.38 -2.52 -2.57
CA ILE A 83 -5.57 -3.38 -2.56
C ILE A 83 -6.00 -3.78 -3.97
N ASN A 84 -6.07 -2.81 -4.90
CA ASN A 84 -6.47 -3.07 -6.28
C ASN A 84 -5.49 -4.00 -7.01
N LEU A 85 -4.18 -3.79 -6.78
CA LEU A 85 -3.15 -4.67 -7.34
C LEU A 85 -3.28 -6.09 -6.78
N SER A 86 -3.43 -6.23 -5.46
CA SER A 86 -3.65 -7.53 -4.82
C SER A 86 -4.87 -8.24 -5.38
N TYR A 87 -5.98 -7.52 -5.64
CA TYR A 87 -7.16 -8.10 -6.29
C TYR A 87 -6.88 -8.64 -7.68
N ALA A 88 -6.17 -7.87 -8.50
CA ALA A 88 -5.80 -8.29 -9.86
C ALA A 88 -4.89 -9.54 -9.83
N THR A 89 -3.90 -9.56 -8.93
CA THR A 89 -2.99 -10.70 -8.77
C THR A 89 -3.71 -11.94 -8.24
N LEU A 90 -4.57 -11.80 -7.22
CA LEU A 90 -5.38 -12.91 -6.70
C LEU A 90 -6.24 -13.51 -7.80
N ARG A 91 -6.95 -12.67 -8.57
CA ARG A 91 -7.79 -13.12 -9.69
C ARG A 91 -6.97 -13.88 -10.74
N ALA A 92 -5.76 -13.41 -11.05
CA ALA A 92 -4.88 -14.07 -12.01
C ALA A 92 -4.40 -15.44 -11.51
N VAL A 93 -3.96 -15.55 -10.25
CA VAL A 93 -3.47 -16.81 -9.66
C VAL A 93 -4.59 -17.84 -9.54
N ILE A 94 -5.77 -17.42 -9.10
CA ILE A 94 -6.93 -18.32 -8.96
C ILE A 94 -7.38 -18.84 -10.32
N GLY A 95 -7.42 -17.95 -11.33
CA GLY A 95 -7.76 -18.35 -12.69
C GLY A 95 -6.75 -19.33 -13.32
N SER A 96 -5.51 -19.38 -12.84
CA SER A 96 -4.50 -20.35 -13.30
C SER A 96 -4.38 -21.60 -12.43
N THR A 97 -5.04 -21.65 -11.27
CA THR A 97 -4.95 -22.77 -10.33
C THR A 97 -5.94 -23.88 -10.72
N VAL A 98 -5.51 -25.14 -10.62
CA VAL A 98 -6.31 -26.35 -10.85
C VAL A 98 -6.50 -27.06 -9.50
N LEU A 99 -7.72 -27.48 -9.17
CA LEU A 99 -8.10 -28.12 -7.90
C LEU A 99 -8.38 -29.62 -8.06
N SER A 100 -7.65 -30.28 -8.98
CA SER A 100 -7.75 -31.73 -9.23
C SER A 100 -7.10 -32.57 -8.15
#